data_AF-A0A453EHI5-F1
#
_entry.id   AF-A0A453EHI5-F1
#
_cell.length_a   1.000
_cell.length_b   1.000
_cell.length_c   1.000
_cell.angle_alpha   90.00
_cell.angle_beta   90.00
_cell.angle_gamma   90.00
#
_symmetry.space_group_name_H-M   'P 1'
#
loop_
_entity.id
_entity.type
_entity.pdbx_description
1 polymer ?
#
loop_
_entity_poly.entity_id
_entity_poly.type
_entity_poly.pdbx_seq_one_letter_code
_entity_poly.pdbx_strand_id
1 'polypeptide(L)'
;AAALAAASSFWQRDNVREHLKKLQETVAISSALINELEEIALVRNSSDASAQEPDSSAVASSSGSGVSSAGRPCHFSDLASEIKISQDTHESLATDAANYLCSQLQHLLAPISSAINQDGPWAEKSAMVSLAQKLQKSKRNKRWRKRKRKHVAELFQKESAEFDRIDQEADEWRARQISNDIAKRKVESMKQIAKKKANEERKRLESELELALMVEKLQELRSVRVEKLKKQ
;
A
#
# COMPACT_ATOMS: atom_id res chain seq x y z
N ALA A 1 25.70 8.98 -42.80
CA ALA A 1 25.25 8.36 -41.53
C ALA A 1 25.26 9.30 -40.30
N ALA A 2 25.69 10.57 -40.41
CA ALA A 2 25.70 11.51 -39.27
C ALA A 2 24.44 12.41 -39.13
N ALA A 3 23.54 12.41 -40.13
CA ALA A 3 22.34 13.26 -40.15
C ALA A 3 21.08 12.63 -39.52
N LEU A 4 21.16 11.38 -39.04
CA LEU A 4 20.03 10.66 -38.41
C LEU A 4 20.05 10.71 -36.87
N ALA A 5 21.05 11.35 -36.27
CA ALA A 5 21.20 11.49 -34.81
C ALA A 5 20.63 12.80 -34.24
N ALA A 6 20.06 13.67 -35.08
CA ALA A 6 19.35 14.87 -34.66
C ALA A 6 17.84 14.60 -34.56
N ALA A 7 17.44 13.44 -34.03
CA ALA A 7 16.08 13.29 -33.52
C ALA A 7 15.93 14.30 -32.38
N SER A 8 15.22 15.39 -32.69
CA SER A 8 14.88 16.52 -31.83
C SER A 8 15.00 16.21 -30.33
N SER A 9 15.95 16.88 -29.68
CA SER A 9 16.22 16.75 -28.24
C SER A 9 14.95 16.92 -27.41
N PHE A 10 13.97 17.66 -27.91
CA PHE A 10 12.67 17.89 -27.31
C PHE A 10 11.96 16.60 -26.89
N TRP A 11 11.87 15.57 -27.74
CA TRP A 11 11.08 14.35 -27.47
C TRP A 11 11.73 13.37 -26.48
N GLN A 12 12.84 13.76 -25.87
CA GLN A 12 13.38 13.04 -24.72
C GLN A 12 12.47 13.23 -23.50
N ARG A 13 12.31 12.17 -22.70
CA ARG A 13 11.35 12.13 -21.59
C ARG A 13 11.49 13.32 -20.64
N ASP A 14 12.72 13.67 -20.28
CA ASP A 14 12.98 14.72 -19.29
C ASP A 14 12.72 16.11 -19.88
N ASN A 15 13.10 16.33 -21.14
CA ASN A 15 12.86 17.58 -21.86
C ASN A 15 11.36 17.83 -22.09
N VAL A 16 10.59 16.82 -22.53
CA VAL A 16 9.11 16.94 -22.64
C VAL A 16 8.49 17.26 -21.28
N ARG A 17 8.98 16.66 -20.20
CA ARG A 17 8.45 16.89 -18.85
C ARG A 17 8.71 18.32 -18.38
N GLU A 18 9.93 18.81 -18.52
CA GLU A 18 10.28 20.18 -18.14
C GLU A 18 9.54 21.21 -18.98
N HIS A 19 9.39 20.94 -20.27
CA HIS A 19 8.65 21.81 -21.18
C HIS A 19 7.16 21.89 -20.84
N LEU A 20 6.52 20.75 -20.55
CA LEU A 20 5.14 20.72 -20.08
C LEU A 20 4.96 21.43 -18.74
N LYS A 21 5.96 21.34 -17.84
CA LYS A 21 5.95 22.07 -16.57
C LYS A 21 5.97 23.58 -16.81
N LYS A 22 6.88 24.07 -17.66
CA LYS A 22 6.95 25.49 -18.06
C LYS A 22 5.65 25.96 -18.70
N LEU A 23 5.08 25.17 -19.61
CA LEU A 23 3.79 25.49 -20.24
C LEU A 23 2.67 25.61 -19.19
N GLN A 24 2.62 24.70 -18.22
CA GLN A 24 1.64 24.77 -17.12
C GLN A 24 1.83 26.02 -16.25
N GLU A 25 3.07 26.36 -15.91
CA GLU A 25 3.41 27.58 -15.15
C GLU A 25 3.02 28.84 -15.94
N THR A 26 3.34 28.92 -17.23
CA THR A 26 2.98 30.05 -18.08
C THR A 26 1.47 30.20 -18.19
N VAL A 27 0.71 29.10 -18.36
CA VAL A 27 -0.76 29.14 -18.39
C VAL A 27 -1.32 29.66 -17.06
N ALA A 28 -0.78 29.23 -15.92
CA ALA A 28 -1.22 29.72 -14.61
C ALA A 28 -0.96 31.23 -14.44
N ILE A 29 0.20 31.73 -14.87
CA ILE A 29 0.53 33.16 -14.85
C ILE A 29 -0.39 33.93 -15.79
N SER A 30 -0.65 33.41 -17.00
CA SER A 30 -1.58 34.03 -17.95
C SER A 30 -3.01 34.12 -17.38
N SER A 31 -3.50 33.09 -16.68
CA SER A 31 -4.80 33.16 -16.01
C SER A 31 -4.86 34.23 -14.92
N ALA A 32 -3.78 34.41 -14.15
CA ALA A 32 -3.70 35.48 -13.15
C ALA A 32 -3.69 36.87 -13.82
N LEU A 33 -2.94 37.02 -14.92
CA LEU A 33 -2.88 38.28 -15.66
C LEU A 33 -4.20 38.63 -16.35
N ILE A 34 -4.94 37.63 -16.85
CA ILE A 34 -6.30 37.84 -17.38
C ILE A 34 -7.18 38.47 -16.30
N ASN A 35 -7.16 37.92 -15.07
CA ASN A 35 -7.92 38.48 -13.97
C ASN A 35 -7.48 39.93 -13.65
N GLU A 36 -6.19 40.24 -13.69
CA GLU A 36 -5.64 41.58 -13.47
C GLU A 36 -6.10 42.57 -14.55
N LEU A 37 -6.04 42.18 -15.82
CA LEU A 37 -6.52 42.99 -16.95
C LEU A 37 -8.04 43.24 -16.88
N GLU A 38 -8.82 42.24 -16.46
CA GLU A 38 -10.27 42.40 -16.23
C GLU A 38 -10.56 43.45 -15.14
N GLU A 39 -9.74 43.51 -14.08
CA GLU A 39 -9.87 44.51 -13.03
C GLU A 39 -9.50 45.91 -13.52
N ILE A 40 -8.38 46.03 -14.25
CA ILE A 40 -7.96 47.30 -14.85
C ILE A 40 -9.06 47.85 -15.76
N ALA A 41 -9.69 46.99 -16.57
CA ALA A 41 -10.82 47.37 -17.42
C ALA A 41 -12.05 47.82 -16.60
N LEU A 42 -12.35 47.17 -15.49
CA LEU A 42 -13.45 47.57 -14.59
C LEU A 42 -13.19 48.93 -13.92
N VAL A 43 -11.98 49.17 -13.42
CA VAL A 43 -11.59 50.45 -12.80
C VAL A 43 -11.67 51.59 -13.82
N ARG A 44 -11.17 51.37 -15.04
CA ARG A 44 -11.26 52.35 -16.14
C ARG A 44 -12.70 52.72 -16.48
N ASN A 45 -13.57 51.72 -16.65
CA ASN A 45 -15.00 51.94 -16.94
C ASN A 45 -15.74 52.69 -15.81
N SER A 46 -15.33 52.50 -14.55
CA SER A 46 -15.91 53.23 -13.41
C SER A 46 -15.46 54.70 -13.33
N SER A 47 -14.22 54.99 -13.75
CA SER A 47 -13.67 56.35 -13.80
C SER A 47 -14.31 57.17 -14.94
N ASP A 48 -14.47 56.58 -16.11
CA ASP A 48 -15.10 57.25 -17.26
C ASP A 48 -16.58 57.57 -17.03
N ALA A 49 -17.30 56.74 -16.26
CA ALA A 49 -18.69 57.00 -15.86
C ALA A 49 -18.84 58.15 -14.85
N SER A 50 -17.80 58.46 -14.07
CA SER A 50 -17.80 59.56 -13.09
C SER A 50 -17.39 60.91 -13.70
N ALA A 51 -16.83 60.92 -14.92
CA ALA A 51 -16.40 62.13 -15.62
C ALA A 51 -17.47 62.74 -16.53
N GLN A 52 -18.64 62.10 -16.66
CA GLN A 52 -19.84 62.71 -17.26
C GLN A 52 -20.65 63.42 -16.17
N GLU A 53 -20.64 64.75 -16.20
CA GLU A 53 -21.67 65.59 -15.55
C GLU A 53 -23.08 65.13 -16.00
N PRO A 54 -24.08 65.07 -15.11
CA PRO A 54 -25.38 64.52 -15.42
C PRO A 54 -26.28 65.59 -16.06
N ASP A 55 -26.38 65.59 -17.39
CA ASP A 55 -27.57 66.16 -18.03
C ASP A 55 -28.70 65.12 -18.00
N SER A 56 -29.78 65.55 -17.33
CA SER A 56 -30.94 64.76 -16.97
C SER A 56 -31.62 64.07 -18.15
N SER A 57 -31.85 62.75 -18.03
CA SER A 57 -33.07 62.08 -18.53
C SER A 57 -33.05 60.60 -18.15
N ALA A 58 -33.89 60.25 -17.18
CA ALA A 58 -34.15 58.89 -16.74
C ALA A 58 -34.66 57.98 -17.87
N VAL A 59 -34.03 56.82 -18.07
CA VAL A 59 -34.74 55.58 -18.41
C VAL A 59 -34.02 54.41 -17.74
N ALA A 60 -34.74 53.74 -16.83
CA ALA A 60 -34.32 52.50 -16.23
C ALA A 60 -34.11 51.43 -17.30
N SER A 61 -33.00 50.71 -17.23
CA SER A 61 -32.91 49.36 -17.79
C SER A 61 -32.00 48.53 -16.90
N SER A 62 -32.70 47.80 -16.03
CA SER A 62 -32.22 46.60 -15.36
C SER A 62 -31.56 45.66 -16.38
N SER A 63 -30.31 45.29 -16.11
CA SER A 63 -29.79 44.02 -16.60
C SER A 63 -28.91 43.42 -15.51
N GLY A 64 -29.59 42.76 -14.56
CA GLY A 64 -28.94 41.84 -13.66
C GLY A 64 -28.37 40.68 -14.47
N SER A 65 -27.04 40.62 -14.59
CA SER A 65 -26.33 39.39 -14.92
C SER A 65 -25.53 38.99 -13.70
N GLY A 66 -26.23 38.31 -12.78
CA GLY A 66 -25.58 37.55 -11.73
C GLY A 66 -24.92 36.33 -12.33
N VAL A 67 -23.61 36.37 -12.53
CA VAL A 67 -22.77 35.18 -12.48
C VAL A 67 -21.79 35.36 -11.35
N SER A 68 -22.07 34.62 -10.29
CA SER A 68 -21.23 34.43 -9.12
C SER A 68 -19.84 33.96 -9.55
N SER A 69 -18.85 34.86 -9.50
CA SER A 69 -17.45 34.47 -9.39
C SER A 69 -17.13 34.45 -7.90
N ALA A 70 -17.24 33.27 -7.30
CA ALA A 70 -16.76 33.02 -5.96
C ALA A 70 -15.23 33.24 -5.95
N GLY A 71 -14.82 34.44 -5.52
CA GLY A 71 -13.42 34.78 -5.24
C GLY A 71 -12.88 35.97 -6.03
N ARG A 72 -13.30 37.20 -5.72
CA ARG A 72 -12.52 38.41 -6.03
C ARG A 72 -12.89 39.47 -4.97
N PRO A 73 -11.94 40.22 -4.38
CA PRO A 73 -10.85 40.86 -5.10
C PRO A 73 -9.44 40.53 -4.60
N CYS A 74 -8.61 40.01 -5.51
CA CYS A 74 -7.22 40.49 -5.54
C CYS A 74 -7.34 41.95 -5.96
N HIS A 75 -6.93 42.87 -5.10
CA HIS A 75 -6.94 44.29 -5.40
C HIS A 75 -5.61 44.66 -6.06
N PHE A 76 -5.43 44.25 -7.32
CA PHE A 76 -4.19 44.58 -8.03
C PHE A 76 -4.03 46.09 -8.17
N SER A 77 -5.15 46.81 -8.29
CA SER A 77 -5.17 48.28 -8.30
C SER A 77 -4.73 48.88 -6.96
N ASP A 78 -5.15 48.29 -5.83
CA ASP A 78 -4.75 48.77 -4.51
C ASP A 78 -3.26 48.49 -4.26
N LEU A 79 -2.77 47.31 -4.67
CA LEU A 79 -1.35 46.97 -4.62
C LEU A 79 -0.49 47.88 -5.51
N ALA A 80 -0.96 48.18 -6.73
CA ALA A 80 -0.29 49.12 -7.62
C ALA A 80 -0.24 50.54 -7.00
N SER A 81 -1.32 50.96 -6.32
CA SER A 81 -1.37 52.23 -5.61
C SER A 81 -0.42 52.27 -4.39
N GLU A 82 -0.27 51.16 -3.66
CA GLU A 82 0.67 51.00 -2.55
C GLU A 82 2.13 51.10 -3.01
N ILE A 83 2.41 50.58 -4.22
CA ILE A 83 3.71 50.65 -4.89
C ILE A 83 3.90 51.99 -5.65
N LYS A 84 2.89 52.87 -5.64
CA LYS A 84 2.87 54.18 -6.31
C LYS A 84 3.04 54.11 -7.83
N ILE A 85 2.48 53.08 -8.45
CA ILE A 85 2.39 52.94 -9.92
C ILE A 85 1.14 53.68 -10.38
N SER A 86 1.26 54.56 -11.39
CA SER A 86 0.08 55.21 -11.97
C SER A 86 -0.78 54.22 -12.76
N GLN A 87 -2.08 54.46 -12.83
CA GLN A 87 -3.02 53.59 -13.54
C GLN A 87 -2.60 53.34 -15.00
N ASP A 88 -2.19 54.39 -15.73
CA ASP A 88 -1.72 54.27 -17.11
C ASP A 88 -0.43 53.44 -17.22
N THR A 89 0.45 53.55 -16.22
CA THR A 89 1.68 52.73 -16.16
C THR A 89 1.36 51.28 -15.84
N HIS A 90 0.39 51.03 -14.96
CA HIS A 90 -0.07 49.69 -14.63
C HIS A 90 -0.74 49.00 -15.84
N GLU A 91 -1.59 49.72 -16.59
CA GLU A 91 -2.23 49.22 -17.80
C GLU A 91 -1.22 48.92 -18.92
N SER A 92 -0.25 49.80 -19.15
CA SER A 92 0.82 49.55 -20.14
C SER A 92 1.71 48.36 -19.75
N LEU A 93 2.10 48.22 -18.47
CA LEU A 93 2.87 47.08 -18.00
C LEU A 93 2.09 45.76 -18.11
N ALA A 94 0.80 45.75 -17.75
CA ALA A 94 -0.05 44.55 -17.82
C ALA A 94 -0.27 44.11 -19.28
N THR A 95 -0.44 45.06 -20.20
CA THR A 95 -0.58 44.77 -21.64
C THR A 95 0.74 44.27 -22.27
N ASP A 96 1.88 44.84 -21.90
CA ASP A 96 3.20 44.33 -22.32
C ASP A 96 3.49 42.93 -21.76
N ALA A 97 3.14 42.68 -20.50
CA ALA A 97 3.24 41.35 -19.89
C ALA A 97 2.35 40.33 -20.63
N ALA A 98 1.15 40.75 -21.07
CA ALA A 98 0.24 39.89 -21.83
C ALA A 98 0.80 39.54 -23.20
N ASN A 99 1.37 40.52 -23.90
CA ASN A 99 2.04 40.31 -25.18
C ASN A 99 3.23 39.35 -25.03
N TYR A 100 4.06 39.54 -24.00
CA TYR A 100 5.17 38.64 -23.69
C TYR A 100 4.70 37.20 -23.42
N LEU A 101 3.68 37.01 -22.58
CA LEU A 101 3.14 35.69 -22.28
C LEU A 101 2.51 35.04 -23.51
N CYS A 102 1.84 35.79 -24.37
CA CYS A 102 1.31 35.29 -25.64
C CYS A 102 2.43 34.77 -26.55
N SER A 103 3.51 35.54 -26.75
CA SER A 103 4.68 35.07 -27.50
C SER A 103 5.33 33.85 -26.84
N GLN A 104 5.44 33.84 -25.52
CA GLN A 104 5.99 32.72 -24.77
C GLN A 104 5.15 31.44 -24.94
N LEU A 105 3.83 31.54 -24.87
CA LEU A 105 2.91 30.42 -25.12
C LEU A 105 3.03 29.91 -26.55
N GLN A 106 3.15 30.79 -27.54
CA GLN A 106 3.38 30.41 -28.93
C GLN A 106 4.70 29.62 -29.08
N HIS A 107 5.78 30.09 -28.45
CA HIS A 107 7.07 29.39 -28.46
C HIS A 107 7.01 28.03 -27.76
N LEU A 108 6.30 27.93 -26.63
CA LEU A 108 6.12 26.66 -25.94
C LEU A 108 5.20 25.70 -26.71
N LEU A 109 4.24 26.19 -27.48
CA LEU A 109 3.36 25.33 -28.28
C LEU A 109 3.99 24.90 -29.61
N ALA A 110 4.96 25.66 -30.15
CA ALA A 110 5.54 25.42 -31.47
C ALA A 110 6.12 24.00 -31.70
N PRO A 111 6.88 23.39 -30.76
CA PRO A 111 7.38 22.03 -30.95
C PRO A 111 6.26 20.97 -30.95
N ILE A 112 5.20 21.21 -30.18
CA ILE A 112 4.05 20.30 -30.06
C ILE A 112 3.16 20.43 -31.31
N SER A 113 2.88 21.65 -31.75
CA SER A 113 2.08 21.89 -32.96
C SER A 113 2.77 21.34 -34.21
N SER A 114 4.10 21.48 -34.31
CA SER A 114 4.89 20.89 -35.40
C SER A 114 4.73 19.36 -35.50
N ALA A 115 4.58 18.64 -34.39
CA ALA A 115 4.34 17.20 -34.43
C ALA A 115 2.87 16.80 -34.65
N ILE A 116 1.91 17.67 -34.35
CA ILE A 116 0.48 17.39 -34.50
C ILE A 116 -0.01 17.74 -35.92
N ASN A 117 0.51 18.83 -36.49
CA ASN A 117 0.07 19.35 -37.78
C ASN A 117 0.39 18.38 -38.93
N GLN A 118 -0.53 18.27 -39.89
CA GLN A 118 -0.35 17.37 -41.05
C GLN A 118 0.87 17.74 -41.89
N ASP A 119 1.26 19.03 -41.91
CA ASP A 119 2.42 19.53 -42.65
C ASP A 119 3.75 19.47 -41.88
N GLY A 120 3.70 18.96 -40.64
CA GLY A 120 4.86 18.84 -39.77
C GLY A 120 5.93 17.87 -40.27
N PRO A 121 7.23 18.11 -39.97
CA PRO A 121 8.31 17.20 -40.32
C PRO A 121 8.04 15.79 -39.78
N TRP A 122 8.20 14.79 -40.64
CA TRP A 122 7.93 13.39 -40.26
C TRP A 122 8.78 12.91 -39.07
N ALA A 123 9.98 13.49 -38.89
CA ALA A 123 10.89 13.17 -37.79
C ALA A 123 10.28 13.48 -36.41
N GLU A 124 9.61 14.64 -36.28
CA GLU A 124 8.93 15.04 -35.04
C GLU A 124 7.74 14.11 -34.74
N LYS A 125 6.97 13.76 -35.77
CA LYS A 125 5.84 12.80 -35.65
C LYS A 125 6.31 11.43 -35.19
N SER A 126 7.36 10.91 -35.81
CA SER A 126 7.94 9.62 -35.46
C SER A 126 8.50 9.63 -34.03
N ALA A 127 9.18 10.70 -33.64
CA ALA A 127 9.71 10.87 -32.29
C ALA A 127 8.59 10.92 -31.23
N MET A 128 7.51 11.66 -31.50
CA MET A 128 6.30 11.69 -30.65
C MET A 128 5.67 10.30 -30.51
N VAL A 129 5.47 9.58 -31.62
CA VAL A 129 4.90 8.22 -31.61
C VAL A 129 5.82 7.25 -30.86
N SER A 130 7.13 7.33 -31.06
CA SER A 130 8.13 6.52 -30.36
C SER A 130 8.08 6.75 -28.84
N LEU A 131 7.97 8.01 -28.41
CA LEU A 131 7.83 8.36 -27.00
C LEU A 131 6.54 7.77 -26.41
N ALA A 132 5.41 7.90 -27.11
CA ALA A 132 4.13 7.34 -26.70
C ALA A 132 4.18 5.81 -26.57
N GLN A 133 4.79 5.13 -27.55
CA GLN A 133 5.00 3.68 -27.52
C GLN A 133 5.90 3.25 -26.36
N LYS A 134 7.00 3.98 -26.10
CA LYS A 134 7.88 3.73 -24.93
C LYS A 134 7.11 3.86 -23.62
N LEU A 135 6.25 4.88 -23.49
CA LEU A 135 5.39 5.08 -22.32
C LEU A 135 4.41 3.91 -22.12
N GLN A 136 3.72 3.49 -23.19
CA GLN A 136 2.80 2.35 -23.14
C GLN A 136 3.53 1.04 -22.80
N LYS A 137 4.69 0.80 -23.41
CA LYS A 137 5.55 -0.37 -23.13
C LYS A 137 6.01 -0.37 -21.68
N SER A 138 6.40 0.78 -21.13
CA SER A 138 6.78 0.92 -19.71
C SER A 138 5.61 0.58 -18.78
N LYS A 139 4.41 1.11 -19.04
CA LYS A 139 3.19 0.78 -18.28
C LYS A 139 2.88 -0.72 -18.31
N ARG A 140 2.94 -1.34 -19.50
CA ARG A 140 2.74 -2.79 -19.69
C ARG A 140 3.78 -3.60 -18.92
N ASN A 141 5.06 -3.24 -19.03
CA ASN A 141 6.15 -3.92 -18.34
C ASN A 141 6.04 -3.81 -16.81
N LYS A 142 5.62 -2.66 -16.29
CA LYS A 142 5.36 -2.48 -14.85
C LYS A 142 4.27 -3.43 -14.35
N ARG A 143 3.15 -3.53 -15.08
CA ARG A 143 2.05 -4.47 -14.77
C ARG A 143 2.50 -5.91 -14.86
N TRP A 144 3.24 -6.28 -15.91
CA TRP A 144 3.76 -7.62 -16.10
C TRP A 144 4.71 -8.03 -14.97
N ARG A 145 5.68 -7.18 -14.61
CA ARG A 145 6.60 -7.45 -13.48
C ARG A 145 5.86 -7.63 -12.15
N LYS A 146 4.80 -6.84 -11.90
CA LYS A 146 3.96 -7.00 -10.70
C LYS A 146 3.28 -8.37 -10.67
N ARG A 147 2.68 -8.80 -11.79
CA ARG A 147 2.05 -10.13 -11.88
C ARG A 147 3.07 -11.25 -11.73
N LYS A 148 4.24 -11.15 -12.37
CA LYS A 148 5.31 -12.15 -12.26
C LYS A 148 5.79 -12.30 -10.81
N ARG A 149 6.05 -11.19 -10.11
CA ARG A 149 6.45 -11.23 -8.69
C ARG A 149 5.37 -11.84 -7.79
N LYS A 150 4.10 -11.53 -8.04
CA LYS A 150 2.98 -12.13 -7.30
C LYS A 150 2.94 -13.64 -7.49
N HIS A 151 3.03 -14.10 -8.74
CA HIS A 151 3.01 -15.52 -9.05
C HIS A 151 4.20 -16.28 -8.44
N VAL A 152 5.40 -15.68 -8.47
CA VAL A 152 6.58 -16.25 -7.80
C VAL A 152 6.37 -16.34 -6.28
N ALA A 153 5.83 -15.29 -5.65
CA ALA A 153 5.53 -15.32 -4.21
C ALA A 153 4.47 -16.38 -3.86
N GLU A 154 3.44 -16.56 -4.70
CA GLU A 154 2.42 -17.62 -4.53
C GLU A 154 3.03 -19.03 -4.63
N LEU A 155 3.99 -19.24 -5.53
CA LEU A 155 4.71 -20.51 -5.63
C LEU A 155 5.56 -20.78 -4.38
N PHE A 156 6.32 -19.79 -3.91
CA PHE A 156 7.10 -19.92 -2.68
C PHE A 156 6.22 -20.18 -1.46
N GLN A 157 5.06 -19.51 -1.34
CA GLN A 157 4.14 -19.77 -0.24
C GLN A 157 3.61 -21.21 -0.23
N LYS A 158 3.28 -21.76 -1.41
CA LYS A 158 2.84 -23.16 -1.51
C LYS A 158 3.95 -24.13 -1.13
N GLU A 159 5.17 -23.88 -1.58
CA GLU A 159 6.34 -24.68 -1.25
C GLU A 159 6.64 -24.64 0.26
N SER A 160 6.67 -23.45 0.87
CA SER A 160 6.85 -23.32 2.32
C SER A 160 5.75 -24.02 3.11
N ALA A 161 4.48 -23.87 2.72
CA ALA A 161 3.38 -24.55 3.39
C ALA A 161 3.47 -26.09 3.28
N GLU A 162 4.00 -26.62 2.18
CA GLU A 162 4.23 -28.05 2.03
C GLU A 162 5.35 -28.54 2.96
N PHE A 163 6.44 -27.77 3.09
CA PHE A 163 7.50 -28.09 4.06
C PHE A 163 6.98 -28.03 5.49
N ASP A 164 6.25 -26.97 5.87
CA ASP A 164 5.65 -26.84 7.19
C ASP A 164 4.72 -28.02 7.52
N ARG A 165 3.97 -28.50 6.51
CA ARG A 165 3.09 -29.68 6.65
C ARG A 165 3.89 -30.95 6.93
N ILE A 166 4.97 -31.18 6.20
CA ILE A 166 5.83 -32.35 6.39
C ILE A 166 6.51 -32.31 7.77
N ASP A 167 6.97 -31.14 8.19
CA ASP A 167 7.59 -30.96 9.51
C ASP A 167 6.59 -31.24 10.64
N GLN A 168 5.36 -30.75 10.52
CA GLN A 168 4.28 -31.06 11.47
C GLN A 168 3.97 -32.56 11.52
N GLU A 169 3.87 -33.23 10.37
CA GLU A 169 3.64 -34.68 10.32
C GLU A 169 4.78 -35.46 11.01
N ALA A 170 6.03 -35.04 10.81
CA ALA A 170 7.19 -35.63 11.45
C ALA A 170 7.19 -35.41 12.98
N ASP A 171 6.84 -34.20 13.43
CA ASP A 171 6.67 -33.88 14.86
C ASP A 171 5.56 -34.73 15.49
N GLU A 172 4.42 -34.83 14.83
CA GLU A 172 3.30 -35.67 15.29
C GLU A 172 3.69 -37.14 15.38
N TRP A 173 4.38 -37.64 14.36
CA TRP A 173 4.87 -39.02 14.36
C TRP A 173 5.83 -39.27 15.52
N ARG A 174 6.77 -38.35 15.77
CA ARG A 174 7.69 -38.42 16.91
C ARG A 174 6.93 -38.40 18.24
N ALA A 175 5.95 -37.52 18.39
CA ALA A 175 5.13 -37.44 19.60
C ALA A 175 4.36 -38.76 19.86
N ARG A 176 3.81 -39.38 18.80
CA ARG A 176 3.14 -40.68 18.89
C ARG A 176 4.10 -41.79 19.31
N GLN A 177 5.31 -41.83 18.77
CA GLN A 177 6.32 -42.83 19.16
C GLN A 177 6.74 -42.66 20.62
N ILE A 178 7.03 -41.44 21.06
CA ILE A 178 7.39 -41.15 22.46
C ILE A 178 6.26 -41.60 23.40
N SER A 179 5.00 -41.29 23.05
CA SER A 179 3.84 -41.71 23.83
C SER A 179 3.72 -43.25 23.92
N ASN A 180 3.91 -43.95 22.80
CA ASN A 180 3.89 -45.41 22.75
C ASN A 180 4.98 -46.03 23.64
N ASP A 181 6.20 -45.51 23.57
CA ASP A 181 7.32 -45.98 24.38
C ASP A 181 7.12 -45.72 25.87
N ILE A 182 6.54 -44.56 26.23
CA ILE A 182 6.15 -44.27 27.62
C ILE A 182 5.09 -45.27 28.10
N ALA A 183 4.08 -45.56 27.26
CA ALA A 183 3.01 -46.50 27.60
C ALA A 183 3.55 -47.92 27.81
N LYS A 184 4.41 -48.41 26.90
CA LYS A 184 5.10 -49.70 27.05
C LYS A 184 5.88 -49.76 28.36
N ARG A 185 6.78 -48.79 28.60
CA ARG A 185 7.55 -48.73 29.86
C ARG A 185 6.67 -48.75 31.11
N LYS A 186 5.52 -48.08 31.10
CA LYS A 186 4.54 -48.13 32.21
C LYS A 186 3.94 -49.53 32.38
N VAL A 187 3.53 -50.18 31.29
CA VAL A 187 3.00 -51.55 31.32
C VAL A 187 4.05 -52.54 31.83
N GLU A 188 5.29 -52.45 31.35
CA GLU A 188 6.39 -53.28 31.83
C GLU A 188 6.63 -53.06 33.34
N SER A 189 6.64 -51.81 33.81
CA SER A 189 6.74 -51.49 35.24
C SER A 189 5.59 -52.10 36.05
N MET A 190 4.35 -51.96 35.57
CA MET A 190 3.17 -52.56 36.22
C MET A 190 3.27 -54.09 36.30
N LYS A 191 3.75 -54.76 35.25
CA LYS A 191 3.99 -56.22 35.26
C LYS A 191 5.00 -56.61 36.35
N GLN A 192 6.08 -55.85 36.51
CA GLN A 192 7.06 -56.10 37.56
C GLN A 192 6.47 -55.94 38.96
N ILE A 193 5.67 -54.89 39.17
CA ILE A 193 4.95 -54.65 40.44
C ILE A 193 3.98 -55.82 40.74
N ALA A 194 3.19 -56.24 39.75
CA ALA A 194 2.26 -57.36 39.90
C ALA A 194 2.97 -58.67 40.25
N LYS A 195 4.10 -58.96 39.58
CA LYS A 195 4.92 -60.13 39.87
C LYS A 195 5.50 -60.10 41.29
N LYS A 196 5.99 -58.93 41.74
CA LYS A 196 6.50 -58.74 43.09
C LYS A 196 5.42 -58.97 44.13
N LYS A 197 4.24 -58.38 43.95
CA LYS A 197 3.08 -58.53 44.85
C LYS A 197 2.60 -59.99 44.93
N ALA A 198 2.53 -60.68 43.80
CA ALA A 198 2.15 -62.11 43.77
C ALA A 198 3.16 -62.99 44.53
N ASN A 199 4.46 -62.69 44.41
CA ASN A 199 5.50 -63.41 45.14
C ASN A 199 5.48 -63.12 46.66
N GLU A 200 5.21 -61.87 47.05
CA GLU A 200 5.03 -61.49 48.45
C GLU A 200 3.81 -62.20 49.07
N GLU A 201 2.68 -62.25 48.36
CA GLU A 201 1.48 -62.95 48.81
C GLU A 201 1.70 -64.46 48.92
N ARG A 202 2.41 -65.06 47.96
CA ARG A 202 2.79 -66.48 48.03
C ARG A 202 3.61 -66.77 49.29
N LYS A 203 4.63 -65.96 49.58
CA LYS A 203 5.45 -66.10 50.80
C LYS A 203 4.63 -65.96 52.08
N ARG A 204 3.67 -65.03 52.08
CA ARG A 204 2.74 -64.85 53.20
C ARG A 204 1.90 -66.11 53.42
N LEU A 205 1.27 -66.63 52.38
CA LEU A 205 0.44 -67.84 52.44
C LEU A 205 1.26 -69.08 52.85
N GLU A 206 2.50 -69.20 52.37
CA GLU A 206 3.43 -70.26 52.80
C GLU A 206 3.66 -70.20 54.31
N SER A 207 3.93 -69.01 54.88
CA SER A 207 4.12 -68.85 56.33
C SER A 207 2.85 -69.11 57.16
N GLU A 208 1.67 -68.75 56.65
CA GLU A 208 0.39 -69.03 57.29
C GLU A 208 0.10 -70.54 57.28
N LEU A 209 0.44 -71.24 56.20
CA LEU A 209 0.30 -72.70 56.07
C LEU A 209 1.26 -73.43 57.02
N GLU A 210 2.52 -73.01 57.12
CA GLU A 210 3.49 -73.57 58.07
C GLU A 210 2.99 -73.46 59.51
N LEU A 211 2.44 -72.30 59.88
CA LEU A 211 1.83 -72.10 61.21
C LEU A 211 0.63 -73.02 61.42
N ALA A 212 -0.27 -73.13 60.44
CA ALA A 212 -1.43 -74.01 60.53
C ALA A 212 -1.02 -75.48 60.73
N LEU A 213 0.00 -75.96 60.00
CA LEU A 213 0.56 -77.30 60.18
C LEU A 213 1.14 -77.50 61.58
N MET A 214 1.88 -76.53 62.12
CA MET A 214 2.39 -76.61 63.50
C MET A 214 1.26 -76.70 64.52
N VAL A 215 0.19 -75.93 64.35
CA VAL A 215 -1.00 -75.97 65.22
C VAL A 215 -1.68 -77.34 65.15
N GLU A 216 -1.87 -77.90 63.96
CA GLU A 216 -2.44 -79.24 63.77
C GLU A 216 -1.61 -80.31 64.47
N LYS A 217 -0.27 -80.28 64.33
CA LYS A 217 0.63 -81.20 65.06
C LYS A 217 0.55 -81.04 66.57
N LEU A 218 0.43 -79.82 67.09
CA LEU A 218 0.21 -79.59 68.52
C LEU A 218 -1.14 -80.14 69.00
N GLN A 219 -2.19 -80.00 68.18
CA GLN A 219 -3.51 -80.57 68.47
C GLN A 219 -3.46 -82.11 68.47
N GLU A 220 -2.80 -82.75 67.49
CA GLU A 220 -2.55 -84.20 67.47
C GLU A 220 -1.86 -84.66 68.76
N LEU A 221 -0.76 -84.01 69.16
CA LEU A 221 -0.04 -84.32 70.40
C LEU A 221 -0.91 -84.12 71.66
N ARG A 222 -1.75 -83.08 71.68
CA ARG A 222 -2.69 -82.84 72.78
C ARG A 222 -3.74 -83.95 72.86
N SER A 223 -4.30 -84.37 71.72
CA SER A 223 -5.26 -85.48 71.65
C SER A 223 -4.65 -86.77 72.19
N VAL A 224 -3.44 -87.12 71.76
CA VAL A 224 -2.69 -88.29 72.28
C VAL A 224 -2.47 -88.20 73.79
N ARG A 225 -2.08 -87.01 74.29
CA ARG A 225 -1.90 -86.79 75.74
C ARG A 225 -3.20 -86.98 76.53
N VAL A 226 -4.31 -86.44 76.04
CA VAL A 226 -5.62 -86.58 76.68
C VAL A 226 -6.08 -88.04 76.70
N GLU A 227 -5.91 -88.76 75.59
CA GLU A 227 -6.19 -90.20 75.54
C GLU A 227 -5.32 -90.98 76.53
N LYS A 228 -4.04 -90.62 76.66
CA LYS A 228 -3.13 -91.25 77.63
C LYS A 228 -3.57 -91.01 79.08
N LEU A 229 -3.98 -89.78 79.42
CA LEU A 229 -4.45 -89.43 80.77
C LEU A 229 -5.78 -90.08 81.14
N LYS A 230 -6.69 -90.31 80.17
CA LYS A 230 -7.97 -91.02 80.41
C LYS A 230 -7.82 -92.52 80.67
N LYS A 231 -6.68 -93.11 80.33
CA LYS A 231 -6.38 -94.55 80.52
C LYS A 231 -5.72 -94.84 81.88
N GLN A 232 -5.38 -93.82 82.66
CA GLN A 232 -4.90 -93.93 84.04
C GLN A 232 -6.07 -93.73 85.00
#